data_AF-A0A409XUC3-F1
#
_entry.id   AF-A0A409XUC3-F1
#
_cell.length_a   1.000
_cell.length_b   1.000
_cell.length_c   1.000
_cell.angle_alpha   90.00
_cell.angle_beta   90.00
_cell.angle_gamma   90.00
#
_symmetry.space_group_name_H-M   'P 1'
#
loop_
_entity.id
_entity.type
_entity.pdbx_description
1 polymer ?
#
loop_
_entity_poly.entity_id
_entity_poly.type
_entity_poly.pdbx_seq_one_letter_code
_entity_poly.pdbx_strand_id
1 'polypeptide(L)'
;MGQNNSSRRTHRFFLRKSFSKKAGSSLPQSADDLSFPIELPSSPPSLPVELILHFISFMNLKTLISSRRVCKEWQSIIPFADLHPTRRRLYLLFCSMVRHRRFTETRKWTANHLKPFDRECYLESLLSQYNAIPEEFRVWILEWPAKLAVGCMWPGLPFTSCQVTSFERRYGVNWMGYTPPQLSAIVYRHGRHEREVKYIPGLLLWRDDFYTHWLVFEEEADLFGRVFILECGKDESPSIIPASHNKEPGTWHEDWIAYQQHQWEDFLDTASRYEIRELRERGEGRNRGVKYSDMGLSINAVEINLGGQPGWDLPCAPWIRRDEDVFVRFLMAALG
;
A
#
# COMPACT_ATOMS: atom_id res chain seq x y z
N MET A 1 -45.44 -15.18 36.58
CA MET A 1 -45.01 -16.35 35.77
C MET A 1 -44.97 -15.91 34.31
N GLY A 2 -43.82 -15.98 33.66
CA GLY A 2 -43.64 -15.52 32.28
C GLY A 2 -42.16 -15.43 31.95
N GLN A 3 -41.50 -16.59 31.84
CA GLN A 3 -40.14 -16.72 31.34
C GLN A 3 -40.14 -16.48 29.84
N ASN A 4 -39.31 -15.55 29.34
CA ASN A 4 -39.02 -15.43 27.92
C ASN A 4 -37.52 -15.62 27.69
N ASN A 5 -37.23 -16.71 26.98
CA ASN A 5 -35.91 -17.26 26.73
C ASN A 5 -35.12 -16.43 25.71
N SER A 6 -33.90 -16.08 26.13
CA SER A 6 -32.81 -15.54 25.31
C SER A 6 -32.30 -16.61 24.34
N SER A 7 -32.50 -16.41 23.04
CA SER A 7 -31.93 -17.24 21.98
C SER A 7 -30.64 -16.59 21.45
N ARG A 8 -29.49 -17.00 21.98
CA ARG A 8 -28.16 -16.67 21.44
C ARG A 8 -27.76 -17.72 20.40
N ARG A 9 -27.95 -17.41 19.11
CA ARG A 9 -27.32 -18.14 18.00
C ARG A 9 -25.83 -17.82 17.94
N THR A 10 -24.99 -18.79 18.27
CA THR A 10 -23.55 -18.77 18.02
C THR A 10 -23.27 -19.54 16.73
N HIS A 11 -22.94 -18.83 15.65
CA HIS A 11 -22.40 -19.44 14.44
C HIS A 11 -20.90 -19.72 14.64
N ARG A 12 -20.55 -20.98 14.87
CA ARG A 12 -19.17 -21.47 14.76
C ARG A 12 -18.96 -21.99 13.32
N PHE A 13 -18.21 -21.26 12.50
CA PHE A 13 -17.65 -21.78 11.26
C PHE A 13 -16.27 -22.38 11.56
N PHE A 14 -16.16 -23.71 11.50
CA PHE A 14 -14.89 -24.42 11.36
C PHE A 14 -14.70 -24.79 9.90
N LEU A 15 -13.79 -24.11 9.19
CA LEU A 15 -13.27 -24.58 7.90
C LEU A 15 -12.16 -25.60 8.18
N ARG A 16 -12.55 -26.87 8.32
CA ARG A 16 -11.63 -28.00 8.33
C ARG A 16 -11.36 -28.39 6.87
N LYS A 17 -10.24 -27.95 6.30
CA LYS A 17 -9.77 -28.47 5.01
C LYS A 17 -9.29 -29.91 5.23
N SER A 18 -10.05 -30.87 4.72
CA SER A 18 -9.65 -32.26 4.58
C SER A 18 -8.62 -32.39 3.46
N PHE A 19 -7.44 -32.93 3.80
CA PHE A 19 -6.50 -33.44 2.81
C PHE A 19 -7.04 -34.78 2.31
N SER A 20 -7.47 -34.82 1.03
CA SER A 20 -7.85 -36.04 0.34
C SER A 20 -6.59 -36.82 -0.04
N LYS A 21 -6.33 -37.93 0.67
CA LYS A 21 -5.33 -38.93 0.30
C LYS A 21 -5.86 -39.73 -0.90
N LYS A 22 -5.23 -39.58 -2.07
CA LYS A 22 -5.38 -40.54 -3.17
C LYS A 22 -4.58 -41.80 -2.83
N ALA A 23 -5.29 -42.92 -2.77
CA ALA A 23 -4.77 -44.27 -2.63
C ALA A 23 -4.32 -44.83 -3.99
N GLY A 24 -3.30 -45.71 -3.98
CA GLY A 24 -3.01 -46.60 -5.09
C GLY A 24 -1.53 -46.92 -5.28
N SER A 25 -0.97 -47.80 -4.45
CA SER A 25 0.22 -48.60 -4.81
C SER A 25 0.41 -49.71 -3.76
N SER A 26 0.11 -50.94 -4.16
CA SER A 26 0.32 -52.18 -3.42
C SER A 26 1.80 -52.60 -3.42
N LEU A 27 2.39 -52.79 -2.24
CA LEU A 27 3.68 -53.45 -1.98
C LEU A 27 3.53 -54.28 -0.68
N PRO A 28 4.41 -55.29 -0.45
CA PRO A 28 4.03 -56.56 0.14
C PRO A 28 4.11 -56.54 1.66
N GLN A 29 3.22 -57.34 2.25
CA GLN A 29 3.25 -57.72 3.65
C GLN A 29 4.37 -58.74 3.88
N SER A 30 5.32 -58.42 4.77
CA SER A 30 5.84 -59.33 5.80
C SER A 30 6.99 -58.67 6.56
N ALA A 31 6.81 -58.46 7.87
CA ALA A 31 7.78 -58.73 8.93
C ALA A 31 7.23 -58.10 10.22
N ASP A 32 6.74 -58.99 11.07
CA ASP A 32 6.18 -58.75 12.38
C ASP A 32 7.20 -58.13 13.37
N ASP A 33 6.61 -57.42 14.34
CA ASP A 33 7.03 -57.37 15.74
C ASP A 33 8.35 -56.73 16.15
N LEU A 34 8.42 -55.40 15.97
CA LEU A 34 9.07 -54.51 16.95
C LEU A 34 8.17 -53.30 17.24
N SER A 35 7.00 -53.55 17.82
CA SER A 35 6.12 -52.49 18.34
C SER A 35 6.65 -52.00 19.69
N PHE A 36 7.66 -51.11 19.66
CA PHE A 36 7.98 -50.32 20.85
C PHE A 36 6.81 -49.36 21.11
N PRO A 37 6.18 -49.37 22.29
CA PRO A 37 5.23 -48.35 22.67
C PRO A 37 6.02 -47.05 22.84
N ILE A 38 6.13 -46.27 21.77
CA ILE A 38 6.55 -44.88 21.85
C ILE A 38 5.36 -44.17 22.51
N GLU A 39 5.35 -44.15 23.83
CA GLU A 39 4.56 -43.21 24.61
C GLU A 39 5.03 -41.82 24.19
N LEU A 40 4.37 -41.26 23.16
CA LEU A 40 4.55 -39.88 22.76
C LEU A 40 4.27 -39.03 24.00
N PRO A 41 5.26 -38.27 24.51
CA PRO A 41 5.06 -37.45 25.69
C PRO A 41 3.81 -36.59 25.47
N SER A 42 2.88 -36.69 26.41
CA SER A 42 1.52 -36.14 26.35
C SER A 42 1.48 -34.62 26.20
N SER A 43 2.63 -33.95 26.27
CA SER A 43 2.84 -32.60 25.79
C SER A 43 4.30 -32.43 25.34
N PRO A 44 4.57 -31.87 24.15
CA PRO A 44 5.93 -31.50 23.77
C PRO A 44 6.50 -30.51 24.80
N PRO A 45 7.80 -30.59 25.15
CA PRO A 45 8.43 -29.62 26.04
C PRO A 45 8.22 -28.22 25.48
N SER A 46 7.55 -27.36 26.26
CA SER A 46 7.31 -25.97 25.85
C SER A 46 8.63 -25.21 25.81
N LEU A 47 8.94 -24.63 24.65
CA LEU A 47 10.11 -23.77 24.49
C LEU A 47 9.98 -22.54 25.42
N PRO A 48 11.05 -22.13 26.13
CA PRO A 48 11.06 -20.87 26.88
C PRO A 48 10.62 -19.68 26.02
N VAL A 49 9.85 -18.76 26.60
CA VAL A 49 9.27 -17.62 25.88
C VAL A 49 10.33 -16.70 25.30
N GLU A 50 11.47 -16.57 25.97
CA GLU A 50 12.62 -15.76 25.55
C GLU A 50 13.20 -16.27 24.22
N LEU A 51 13.26 -17.60 24.04
CA LEU A 51 13.71 -18.20 22.79
C LEU A 51 12.69 -18.01 21.67
N ILE A 52 11.39 -18.07 21.97
CA ILE A 52 10.32 -17.76 21.00
C ILE A 52 10.44 -16.30 20.54
N LEU A 53 10.61 -15.36 21.47
CA LEU A 53 10.78 -13.93 21.17
C LEU A 53 12.02 -13.69 20.33
N HIS A 54 13.13 -14.38 20.63
CA HIS A 54 14.35 -14.32 19.85
C HIS A 54 14.15 -14.87 18.43
N PHE A 55 13.42 -15.97 18.23
CA PHE A 55 13.10 -16.42 16.87
C PHE A 55 12.22 -15.44 16.11
N ILE A 56 11.26 -14.79 16.78
CA ILE A 56 10.37 -13.81 16.17
C ILE A 56 11.14 -12.55 15.72
N SER A 57 12.20 -12.13 16.44
CA SER A 57 12.98 -10.93 16.06
C SER A 57 13.68 -11.05 14.70
N PHE A 58 14.01 -12.26 14.26
CA PHE A 58 14.61 -12.53 12.95
C PHE A 58 13.59 -12.81 11.84
N MET A 59 12.29 -12.86 12.14
CA MET A 59 11.28 -13.13 11.11
C MET A 59 11.12 -11.93 10.18
N ASN A 60 11.13 -12.20 8.87
CA ASN A 60 10.67 -11.21 7.90
C ASN A 60 9.15 -10.97 8.04
N LEU A 61 8.66 -9.88 7.44
CA LEU A 61 7.27 -9.46 7.55
C LEU A 61 6.28 -10.52 7.06
N LYS A 62 6.58 -11.27 5.98
CA LYS A 62 5.69 -12.32 5.47
C LYS A 62 5.53 -13.43 6.51
N THR A 63 6.62 -13.83 7.15
CA THR A 63 6.62 -14.83 8.21
C THR A 63 5.90 -14.33 9.46
N LEU A 64 6.08 -13.05 9.85
CA LEU A 64 5.33 -12.42 10.94
C LEU A 64 3.81 -12.39 10.68
N ILE A 65 3.39 -12.06 9.46
CA ILE A 65 1.98 -12.05 9.05
C ILE A 65 1.39 -13.47 9.12
N SER A 66 2.15 -14.47 8.66
CA SER A 66 1.73 -15.88 8.69
C SER A 66 1.69 -16.43 10.12
N SER A 67 2.66 -16.10 10.96
CA SER A 67 2.76 -16.61 12.34
C SER A 67 1.59 -16.16 13.22
N ARG A 68 1.05 -14.95 12.97
CA ARG A 68 -0.21 -14.47 13.59
C ARG A 68 -1.39 -15.44 13.41
N ARG A 69 -1.40 -16.25 12.36
CA ARG A 69 -2.49 -17.19 12.05
C ARG A 69 -2.31 -18.58 12.68
N VAL A 70 -1.18 -18.83 13.35
CA VAL A 70 -0.87 -20.14 13.95
C VAL A 70 -1.75 -20.39 15.17
N CYS A 71 -1.66 -19.54 16.20
CA CYS A 71 -2.52 -19.59 17.38
C CYS A 71 -2.57 -18.22 18.09
N LYS A 72 -3.47 -18.10 19.08
CA LYS A 72 -3.66 -16.86 19.86
C LYS A 72 -2.43 -16.46 20.67
N GLU A 73 -1.67 -17.45 21.15
CA GLU A 73 -0.46 -17.24 21.95
C GLU A 73 0.65 -16.58 21.13
N TRP A 74 0.91 -17.08 19.92
CA TRP A 74 1.83 -16.44 18.97
C TRP A 74 1.39 -15.01 18.65
N GLN A 75 0.10 -14.80 18.40
CA GLN A 75 -0.44 -13.46 18.16
C GLN A 75 -0.20 -12.50 19.34
N SER A 76 -0.30 -12.98 20.58
CA SER A 76 -0.04 -12.18 21.78
C SER A 76 1.45 -11.94 22.04
N ILE A 77 2.34 -12.84 21.62
CA ILE A 77 3.79 -12.74 21.88
C ILE A 77 4.50 -11.80 20.89
N ILE A 78 4.07 -11.76 19.63
CA ILE A 78 4.73 -10.95 18.57
C ILE A 78 5.00 -9.49 18.97
N PRO A 79 4.08 -8.74 19.60
CA PRO A 79 4.34 -7.35 20.00
C PRO A 79 5.51 -7.17 20.98
N PHE A 80 5.87 -8.20 21.74
CA PHE A 80 6.94 -8.16 22.73
C PHE A 80 8.31 -8.54 22.15
N ALA A 81 8.37 -9.09 20.93
CA ALA A 81 9.64 -9.42 20.29
C ALA A 81 10.38 -8.14 19.89
N ASP A 82 11.72 -8.19 19.89
CA ASP A 82 12.57 -7.07 19.45
C ASP A 82 12.64 -6.97 17.93
N LEU A 83 11.51 -6.60 17.32
CA LEU A 83 11.37 -6.45 15.88
C LEU A 83 12.07 -5.17 15.39
N HIS A 84 12.72 -5.27 14.23
CA HIS A 84 13.17 -4.10 13.47
C HIS A 84 12.04 -3.05 13.36
N PRO A 85 12.31 -1.75 13.65
CA PRO A 85 11.26 -0.72 13.76
C PRO A 85 10.33 -0.67 12.54
N THR A 86 10.90 -0.71 11.32
CA THR A 86 10.15 -0.74 10.06
C THR A 86 9.21 -1.96 9.95
N ARG A 87 9.70 -3.16 10.29
CA ARG A 87 8.87 -4.38 10.26
C ARG A 87 7.75 -4.32 11.29
N ARG A 88 8.02 -3.79 12.49
CA ARG A 88 7.00 -3.56 13.52
C ARG A 88 5.89 -2.64 13.00
N ARG A 89 6.24 -1.50 12.41
CA ARG A 89 5.27 -0.52 11.87
C ARG A 89 4.46 -1.11 10.71
N LEU A 90 5.10 -1.80 9.77
CA LEU A 90 4.40 -2.52 8.69
C LEU A 90 3.46 -3.62 9.23
N TYR A 91 3.89 -4.37 10.24
CA TYR A 91 3.05 -5.39 10.87
C TYR A 91 1.83 -4.75 11.57
N LEU A 92 2.00 -3.61 12.24
CA LEU A 92 0.89 -2.86 12.84
C LEU A 92 -0.08 -2.33 11.78
N LEU A 93 0.42 -1.79 10.66
CA LEU A 93 -0.39 -1.41 9.50
C LEU A 93 -1.19 -2.60 8.97
N PHE A 94 -0.55 -3.75 8.77
CA PHE A 94 -1.26 -4.97 8.39
C PHE A 94 -2.38 -5.32 9.38
N CYS A 95 -2.09 -5.25 10.69
CA CYS A 95 -3.06 -5.53 11.74
C CYS A 95 -4.26 -4.56 11.74
N SER A 96 -4.05 -3.28 11.41
CA SER A 96 -5.14 -2.30 11.30
C SER A 96 -6.00 -2.59 10.07
N MET A 97 -5.37 -2.88 8.92
CA MET A 97 -6.06 -3.21 7.67
C MET A 97 -6.94 -4.45 7.80
N VAL A 98 -6.41 -5.57 8.30
CA VAL A 98 -7.16 -6.85 8.36
C VAL A 98 -8.37 -6.83 9.29
N ARG A 99 -8.44 -5.88 10.21
CA ARG A 99 -9.61 -5.72 11.10
C ARG A 99 -10.79 -5.07 10.38
N HIS A 100 -10.56 -4.37 9.28
CA HIS A 100 -11.60 -3.66 8.58
C HIS A 100 -12.28 -4.56 7.53
N ARG A 101 -13.62 -4.53 7.45
CA ARG A 101 -14.40 -5.35 6.50
C ARG A 101 -14.00 -5.12 5.03
N ARG A 102 -13.73 -3.85 4.69
CA ARG A 102 -13.39 -3.40 3.32
C ARG A 102 -12.06 -3.94 2.82
N PHE A 103 -11.18 -4.40 3.70
CA PHE A 103 -9.91 -5.00 3.30
C PHE A 103 -10.06 -6.22 2.40
N THR A 104 -11.16 -6.96 2.50
CA THR A 104 -11.38 -8.12 1.63
C THR A 104 -11.77 -7.71 0.21
N GLU A 105 -12.38 -6.53 0.05
CA GLU A 105 -12.89 -6.02 -1.23
C GLU A 105 -11.75 -5.56 -2.14
N THR A 106 -10.80 -4.78 -1.59
CA THR A 106 -9.62 -4.29 -2.33
C THR A 106 -8.72 -5.40 -2.89
N ARG A 107 -8.80 -6.60 -2.30
CA ARG A 107 -7.96 -7.73 -2.67
C ARG A 107 -8.37 -8.42 -3.95
N LYS A 108 -9.65 -8.35 -4.35
CA LYS A 108 -10.14 -9.04 -5.56
C LYS A 108 -9.44 -8.50 -6.80
N TRP A 109 -9.52 -7.19 -7.00
CA TRP A 109 -8.87 -6.54 -8.13
C TRP A 109 -7.35 -6.73 -8.09
N THR A 110 -6.72 -6.47 -6.93
CA THR A 110 -5.28 -6.67 -6.77
C THR A 110 -4.86 -8.08 -7.17
N ALA A 111 -5.53 -9.12 -6.66
CA ALA A 111 -5.18 -10.50 -6.96
C ALA A 111 -5.30 -10.85 -8.45
N ASN A 112 -6.26 -10.26 -9.16
CA ASN A 112 -6.50 -10.53 -10.58
C ASN A 112 -5.53 -9.80 -11.52
N HIS A 113 -4.89 -8.72 -11.07
CA HIS A 113 -4.03 -7.88 -11.89
C HIS A 113 -2.54 -7.94 -11.51
N LEU A 114 -2.19 -8.71 -10.47
CA LEU A 114 -0.80 -8.92 -10.09
C LEU A 114 -0.04 -9.68 -11.19
N LYS A 115 1.06 -9.08 -11.62
CA LYS A 115 2.01 -9.70 -12.54
C LYS A 115 3.19 -10.29 -11.75
N PRO A 116 3.93 -11.26 -12.33
CA PRO A 116 5.27 -11.58 -11.83
C PRO A 116 6.10 -10.30 -11.71
N PHE A 117 6.75 -10.12 -10.57
CA PHE A 117 7.49 -8.91 -10.23
C PHE A 117 8.77 -9.29 -9.51
N ASP A 118 9.89 -8.96 -10.13
CA ASP A 118 11.24 -9.11 -9.57
C ASP A 118 11.53 -7.89 -8.69
N ARG A 119 11.56 -8.10 -7.37
CA ARG A 119 11.66 -7.02 -6.38
C ARG A 119 13.09 -6.48 -6.32
N GLU A 120 14.05 -7.39 -6.40
CA GLU A 120 15.48 -7.14 -6.34
C GLU A 120 15.91 -6.33 -7.56
N CYS A 121 15.54 -6.78 -8.77
CA CYS A 121 15.81 -6.06 -10.01
C CYS A 121 15.19 -4.65 -10.03
N TYR A 122 13.98 -4.48 -9.46
CA TYR A 122 13.35 -3.16 -9.32
C TYR A 122 14.18 -2.22 -8.43
N LEU A 123 14.66 -2.71 -7.29
CA LEU A 123 15.50 -1.91 -6.37
C LEU A 123 16.88 -1.64 -6.97
N GLU A 124 17.49 -2.61 -7.66
CA GLU A 124 18.76 -2.42 -8.38
C GLU A 124 18.62 -1.36 -9.48
N SER A 125 17.50 -1.35 -10.20
CA SER A 125 17.20 -0.33 -11.21
C SER A 125 17.12 1.08 -10.59
N LEU A 126 16.55 1.22 -9.40
CA LEU A 126 16.56 2.48 -8.65
C LEU A 126 17.97 2.84 -8.16
N LEU A 127 18.71 1.87 -7.62
CA LEU A 127 20.08 2.07 -7.13
C LEU A 127 21.06 2.47 -8.25
N SER A 128 20.79 2.05 -9.48
CA SER A 128 21.57 2.46 -10.66
C SER A 128 21.38 3.95 -11.01
N GLN A 129 20.26 4.55 -10.59
CA GLN A 129 19.93 5.97 -10.82
C GLN A 129 20.34 6.85 -9.63
N TYR A 130 20.22 6.34 -8.40
CA TYR A 130 20.58 7.05 -7.18
C TYR A 130 21.15 6.06 -6.14
N ASN A 131 22.21 6.44 -5.44
CA ASN A 131 23.03 5.53 -4.62
C ASN A 131 22.38 5.05 -3.30
N ALA A 132 21.17 5.51 -2.97
CA ALA A 132 20.48 5.15 -1.74
C ALA A 132 18.98 4.93 -1.97
N ILE A 133 18.34 4.13 -1.12
CA ILE A 133 16.88 3.93 -1.09
C ILE A 133 16.39 4.07 0.34
N PRO A 134 15.29 4.80 0.60
CA PRO A 134 14.66 4.86 1.92
C PRO A 134 14.37 3.47 2.49
N GLU A 135 14.81 3.21 3.73
CA GLU A 135 14.77 1.87 4.34
C GLU A 135 13.33 1.34 4.43
N GLU A 136 12.37 2.19 4.81
CA GLU A 136 10.95 1.85 4.87
C GLU A 136 10.40 1.37 3.54
N PHE A 137 10.76 2.07 2.45
CA PHE A 137 10.36 1.71 1.10
C PHE A 137 11.03 0.41 0.65
N ARG A 138 12.33 0.25 0.92
CA ARG A 138 13.11 -0.96 0.60
C ARG A 138 12.52 -2.20 1.27
N VAL A 139 12.30 -2.15 2.58
CA VAL A 139 11.70 -3.27 3.35
C VAL A 139 10.28 -3.56 2.86
N TRP A 140 9.50 -2.53 2.53
CA TRP A 140 8.17 -2.71 1.96
C TRP A 140 8.21 -3.42 0.61
N ILE A 141 9.08 -3.02 -0.32
CA ILE A 141 9.22 -3.71 -1.62
C ILE A 141 9.60 -5.18 -1.44
N LEU A 142 10.59 -5.48 -0.60
CA LEU A 142 11.11 -6.84 -0.39
C LEU A 142 10.10 -7.75 0.33
N GLU A 143 9.51 -7.24 1.40
CA GLU A 143 8.80 -8.06 2.38
C GLU A 143 7.27 -7.88 2.35
N TRP A 144 6.73 -6.77 1.86
CA TRP A 144 5.27 -6.59 1.82
C TRP A 144 4.61 -7.61 0.88
N PRO A 145 3.54 -8.31 1.32
CA PRO A 145 2.85 -9.23 0.44
C PRO A 145 2.09 -8.44 -0.65
N ALA A 146 2.44 -8.67 -1.91
CA ALA A 146 1.87 -7.97 -3.08
C ALA A 146 0.32 -7.98 -3.11
N LYS A 147 -0.31 -9.05 -2.61
CA LYS A 147 -1.78 -9.20 -2.51
C LYS A 147 -2.43 -8.26 -1.49
N LEU A 148 -1.64 -7.48 -0.76
CA LEU A 148 -2.06 -6.53 0.26
C LEU A 148 -1.70 -5.09 -0.12
N ALA A 149 -1.54 -4.81 -1.42
CA ALA A 149 -1.31 -3.46 -1.93
C ALA A 149 -2.38 -2.49 -1.40
N VAL A 150 -1.97 -1.39 -0.76
CA VAL A 150 -2.87 -0.35 -0.28
C VAL A 150 -3.28 0.51 -1.48
N GLY A 151 -4.57 0.72 -1.71
CA GLY A 151 -5.05 1.58 -2.80
C GLY A 151 -4.59 1.16 -4.20
N CYS A 152 -4.24 -0.13 -4.40
CA CYS A 152 -3.60 -0.63 -5.63
C CYS A 152 -2.23 -0.02 -5.95
N MET A 153 -1.53 0.51 -4.95
CA MET A 153 -0.14 0.96 -5.05
C MET A 153 0.80 -0.23 -4.85
N TRP A 154 1.26 -0.82 -5.95
CA TRP A 154 2.31 -1.86 -5.94
C TRP A 154 3.02 -1.88 -7.29
N PRO A 155 4.36 -1.99 -7.34
CA PRO A 155 5.07 -1.99 -8.63
C PRO A 155 4.75 -3.19 -9.53
N GLY A 156 4.38 -4.34 -8.94
CA GLY A 156 3.90 -5.50 -9.70
C GLY A 156 2.46 -5.40 -10.22
N LEU A 157 1.81 -4.25 -10.06
CA LEU A 157 0.50 -3.93 -10.66
C LEU A 157 0.70 -3.09 -11.93
N PRO A 158 -0.21 -3.18 -12.92
CA PRO A 158 -0.02 -2.52 -14.21
C PRO A 158 -0.03 -0.99 -14.09
N PHE A 159 0.86 -0.33 -14.84
CA PHE A 159 0.83 1.10 -15.13
C PHE A 159 -0.40 1.43 -15.99
N THR A 160 -1.55 1.59 -15.36
CA THR A 160 -2.84 1.86 -16.01
C THR A 160 -3.54 2.98 -15.28
N SER A 161 -4.32 3.78 -15.99
CA SER A 161 -5.22 4.77 -15.38
C SER A 161 -6.51 4.10 -14.90
N CYS A 162 -6.97 4.48 -13.72
CA CYS A 162 -8.30 4.16 -13.22
C CYS A 162 -9.14 5.43 -13.24
N GLN A 163 -10.13 5.46 -14.12
CA GLN A 163 -11.00 6.61 -14.37
C GLN A 163 -12.21 6.67 -13.42
N VAL A 164 -12.42 5.63 -12.62
CA VAL A 164 -13.58 5.53 -11.71
C VAL A 164 -13.09 5.04 -10.37
N THR A 165 -13.29 5.84 -9.32
CA THR A 165 -13.08 5.37 -7.96
C THR A 165 -14.06 4.23 -7.68
N SER A 166 -13.53 3.06 -7.33
CA SER A 166 -14.33 1.93 -6.89
C SER A 166 -13.87 1.46 -5.51
N PHE A 167 -14.65 0.60 -4.87
CA PHE A 167 -14.23 -0.07 -3.64
C PHE A 167 -13.01 -0.98 -3.84
N GLU A 168 -12.60 -1.24 -5.07
CA GLU A 168 -11.49 -2.13 -5.36
C GLU A 168 -10.18 -1.39 -5.64
N ARG A 169 -10.27 -0.15 -6.17
CA ARG A 169 -9.13 0.60 -6.68
C ARG A 169 -9.31 2.11 -6.54
N ARG A 170 -8.22 2.79 -6.17
CA ARG A 170 -8.14 4.25 -6.13
C ARG A 170 -8.15 4.85 -7.54
N TYR A 171 -8.79 6.02 -7.69
CA TYR A 171 -8.74 6.85 -8.90
C TYR A 171 -7.32 7.34 -9.21
N GLY A 172 -6.93 7.31 -10.48
CA GLY A 172 -5.60 7.72 -10.94
C GLY A 172 -4.72 6.58 -11.46
N VAL A 173 -3.42 6.87 -11.54
CA VAL A 173 -2.40 6.07 -12.22
C VAL A 173 -1.36 5.58 -11.22
N ASN A 174 -1.10 4.27 -11.22
CA ASN A 174 -0.03 3.64 -10.44
C ASN A 174 1.32 3.80 -11.14
N TRP A 175 2.03 4.89 -10.88
CA TRP A 175 3.31 5.17 -11.52
C TRP A 175 4.44 4.22 -11.11
N MET A 176 4.33 3.59 -9.94
CA MET A 176 5.25 2.52 -9.55
C MET A 176 5.22 1.29 -10.46
N GLY A 177 4.14 1.10 -11.23
CA GLY A 177 4.02 0.01 -12.20
C GLY A 177 4.84 0.23 -13.48
N TYR A 178 5.47 1.40 -13.63
CA TYR A 178 6.34 1.71 -14.76
C TYR A 178 7.65 0.91 -14.65
N THR A 179 8.06 0.25 -15.73
CA THR A 179 9.22 -0.67 -15.74
C THR A 179 10.15 -0.34 -16.91
N PRO A 180 11.46 -0.07 -16.67
CA PRO A 180 12.09 0.06 -15.35
C PRO A 180 11.59 1.29 -14.59
N PRO A 181 11.63 1.30 -13.24
CA PRO A 181 11.25 2.49 -12.48
C PRO A 181 12.17 3.65 -12.84
N GLN A 182 11.64 4.88 -12.82
CA GLN A 182 12.39 6.09 -13.13
C GLN A 182 12.34 7.07 -11.97
N LEU A 183 13.51 7.59 -11.59
CA LEU A 183 13.60 8.78 -10.75
C LEU A 183 13.51 10.01 -11.64
N SER A 184 12.72 10.98 -11.19
CA SER A 184 12.56 12.28 -11.84
C SER A 184 13.18 13.37 -10.98
N ALA A 185 13.56 14.47 -11.63
CA ALA A 185 13.91 15.71 -10.94
C ALA A 185 12.64 16.39 -10.43
N ILE A 186 12.59 16.68 -9.14
CA ILE A 186 11.54 17.46 -8.51
C ILE A 186 12.06 18.85 -8.20
N VAL A 187 11.31 19.88 -8.57
CA VAL A 187 11.68 21.27 -8.30
C VAL A 187 11.36 21.57 -6.83
N TYR A 188 12.38 21.87 -6.04
CA TYR A 188 12.28 22.16 -4.61
C TYR A 188 12.77 23.57 -4.30
N ARG A 189 11.98 24.36 -3.58
CA ARG A 189 12.38 25.70 -3.13
C ARG A 189 12.41 25.77 -1.62
N HIS A 190 13.58 25.96 -1.02
CA HIS A 190 13.76 25.99 0.43
C HIS A 190 13.27 27.33 1.03
N GLY A 191 12.19 27.31 1.82
CA GLY A 191 11.58 28.52 2.39
C GLY A 191 10.96 29.51 1.37
N ARG A 192 10.26 30.53 1.89
CA ARG A 192 9.65 31.60 1.05
C ARG A 192 10.65 32.64 0.56
N HIS A 193 11.77 32.78 1.25
CA HIS A 193 12.69 33.89 1.05
C HIS A 193 13.92 33.52 0.22
N GLU A 194 14.18 32.23 0.01
CA GLU A 194 15.27 31.82 -0.86
C GLU A 194 14.82 31.88 -2.32
N ARG A 195 15.63 32.57 -3.12
CA ARG A 195 15.44 32.65 -4.57
C ARG A 195 15.98 31.41 -5.27
N GLU A 196 16.76 30.60 -4.56
CA GLU A 196 17.38 29.41 -5.11
C GLU A 196 16.36 28.28 -5.21
N VAL A 197 16.31 27.69 -6.39
CA VAL A 197 15.48 26.52 -6.70
C VAL A 197 16.45 25.37 -6.89
N LYS A 198 16.31 24.33 -6.07
CA LYS A 198 17.09 23.09 -6.16
C LYS A 198 16.27 22.03 -6.90
N TYR A 199 16.94 21.15 -7.61
CA TYR A 199 16.32 19.94 -8.15
C TYR A 199 16.72 18.77 -7.29
N ILE A 200 15.74 18.03 -6.79
CA ILE A 200 15.95 16.88 -5.92
C ILE A 200 15.41 15.60 -6.57
N PRO A 201 16.04 14.44 -6.37
CA PRO A 201 15.57 13.19 -6.94
C PRO A 201 14.32 12.71 -6.22
N GLY A 202 13.34 12.23 -6.98
CA GLY A 202 12.22 11.49 -6.41
C GLY A 202 11.52 10.54 -7.36
N LEU A 203 10.83 9.58 -6.77
CA LEU A 203 10.05 8.56 -7.46
C LEU A 203 8.58 8.97 -7.49
N LEU A 204 8.01 9.05 -8.69
CA LEU A 204 6.58 9.29 -8.86
C LEU A 204 5.80 8.01 -8.47
N LEU A 205 4.96 8.10 -7.44
CA LEU A 205 4.25 6.97 -6.87
C LEU A 205 2.86 6.79 -7.49
N TRP A 206 2.11 7.89 -7.50
CA TRP A 206 0.72 7.95 -7.91
C TRP A 206 0.40 9.31 -8.50
N ARG A 207 -0.51 9.34 -9.46
CA ARG A 207 -1.03 10.59 -10.00
C ARG A 207 -2.50 10.46 -10.35
N ASP A 208 -3.28 11.42 -9.93
CA ASP A 208 -4.64 11.63 -10.41
C ASP A 208 -4.80 13.06 -10.93
N ASP A 209 -6.02 13.48 -11.23
CA ASP A 209 -6.28 14.82 -11.79
C ASP A 209 -5.97 15.95 -10.81
N PHE A 210 -5.96 15.65 -9.52
CA PHE A 210 -5.84 16.63 -8.45
C PHE A 210 -4.57 16.48 -7.65
N TYR A 211 -3.92 15.32 -7.68
CA TYR A 211 -2.78 15.04 -6.81
C TYR A 211 -1.65 14.30 -7.53
N THR A 212 -0.42 14.68 -7.20
CA THR A 212 0.81 13.99 -7.61
C THR A 212 1.61 13.61 -6.37
N HIS A 213 1.94 12.33 -6.24
CA HIS A 213 2.53 11.75 -5.04
C HIS A 213 3.98 11.35 -5.30
N TRP A 214 4.92 11.90 -4.54
CA TRP A 214 6.36 11.73 -4.75
C TRP A 214 7.03 11.12 -3.51
N LEU A 215 7.87 10.09 -3.69
CA LEU A 215 8.82 9.64 -2.67
C LEU A 215 10.17 10.31 -2.92
N VAL A 216 10.70 11.03 -1.93
CA VAL A 216 11.91 11.84 -2.07
C VAL A 216 13.17 11.06 -1.70
N PHE A 217 14.22 11.22 -2.49
CA PHE A 217 15.53 10.54 -2.36
C PHE A 217 16.67 11.48 -1.93
N GLU A 218 16.39 12.74 -1.61
CA GLU A 218 17.39 13.75 -1.21
C GLU A 218 17.91 13.56 0.22
N GLU A 219 19.24 13.40 0.39
CA GLU A 219 19.87 13.16 1.69
C GLU A 219 20.07 14.44 2.53
N GLU A 220 20.27 15.61 1.91
CA GLU A 220 20.81 16.80 2.59
C GLU A 220 19.83 17.59 3.48
N ALA A 221 18.53 17.23 3.54
CA ALA A 221 17.49 18.14 4.05
C ALA A 221 16.40 17.50 4.95
N ASP A 222 16.69 16.36 5.61
CA ASP A 222 15.67 15.55 6.31
C ASP A 222 14.50 15.09 5.42
N LEU A 223 14.63 15.25 4.09
CA LEU A 223 13.61 14.91 3.10
C LEU A 223 13.69 13.44 2.69
N PHE A 224 14.83 12.78 2.93
CA PHE A 224 15.07 11.41 2.51
C PHE A 224 14.00 10.47 3.06
N GLY A 225 13.28 9.79 2.16
CA GLY A 225 12.22 8.85 2.53
C GLY A 225 10.87 9.46 2.85
N ARG A 226 10.76 10.80 2.88
CA ARG A 226 9.46 11.48 3.01
C ARG A 226 8.65 11.32 1.73
N VAL A 227 7.33 11.36 1.90
CA VAL A 227 6.40 11.40 0.77
C VAL A 227 5.74 12.76 0.72
N PHE A 228 5.80 13.40 -0.45
CA PHE A 228 5.13 14.67 -0.71
C PHE A 228 3.93 14.45 -1.62
N ILE A 229 2.78 15.00 -1.24
CA ILE A 229 1.58 15.05 -2.06
C ILE A 229 1.41 16.49 -2.53
N LEU A 230 1.53 16.71 -3.84
CA LEU A 230 1.28 17.99 -4.48
C LEU A 230 -0.15 18.02 -5.01
N GLU A 231 -0.94 19.01 -4.61
CA GLU A 231 -2.22 19.33 -5.22
C GLU A 231 -1.99 20.04 -6.57
N CYS A 232 -2.45 19.43 -7.66
CA CYS A 232 -2.41 19.99 -8.99
C CYS A 232 -3.67 20.85 -9.21
N GLY A 233 -3.49 22.17 -9.22
CA GLY A 233 -4.54 23.08 -9.70
C GLY A 233 -4.84 22.81 -11.18
N LYS A 234 -6.08 23.10 -11.61
CA LYS A 234 -6.51 22.89 -13.01
C LYS A 234 -5.66 23.65 -14.05
N ASP A 235 -4.93 24.67 -13.61
CA ASP A 235 -4.14 25.57 -14.47
C ASP A 235 -2.64 25.59 -14.13
N GLU A 236 -2.16 24.75 -13.20
CA GLU A 236 -0.77 24.80 -12.72
C GLU A 236 0.09 23.65 -13.23
N SER A 237 1.35 23.96 -13.57
CA SER A 237 2.35 22.96 -13.97
C SER A 237 2.69 22.05 -12.77
N PRO A 238 2.55 20.72 -12.88
CA PRO A 238 2.51 19.79 -11.75
C PRO A 238 3.86 19.44 -11.11
N SER A 239 4.90 20.27 -11.29
CA SER A 239 6.29 19.87 -10.99
C SER A 239 6.98 20.66 -9.87
N ILE A 240 6.29 21.58 -9.17
CA ILE A 240 6.94 22.49 -8.19
C ILE A 240 6.52 22.16 -6.75
N ILE A 241 7.50 21.80 -5.91
CA ILE A 241 7.39 21.63 -4.45
C ILE A 241 7.88 22.91 -3.74
N PRO A 242 6.99 23.65 -3.04
CA PRO A 242 7.40 24.68 -2.09
C PRO A 242 7.85 24.07 -0.75
N ALA A 243 8.68 24.78 0.03
CA ALA A 243 9.15 24.31 1.35
C ALA A 243 8.78 25.20 2.56
N SER A 244 7.71 25.98 2.48
CA SER A 244 7.17 26.79 3.58
C SER A 244 5.75 26.41 4.02
N HIS A 245 5.63 25.85 5.23
CA HIS A 245 4.40 25.39 5.91
C HIS A 245 3.18 26.33 6.01
N ASN A 246 3.26 27.61 5.62
CA ASN A 246 2.23 28.60 5.98
C ASN A 246 1.13 28.83 4.92
N LYS A 247 1.02 27.95 3.90
CA LYS A 247 -0.10 27.78 2.91
C LYS A 247 0.45 27.02 1.69
N GLU A 248 0.91 25.78 1.89
CA GLU A 248 1.43 24.99 0.77
C GLU A 248 0.29 24.29 0.04
N PRO A 249 0.34 24.18 -1.30
CA PRO A 249 -0.55 23.34 -2.09
C PRO A 249 -0.24 21.85 -1.89
N GLY A 250 0.30 21.42 -0.74
CA GLY A 250 0.76 20.06 -0.56
C GLY A 250 0.88 19.60 0.88
N THR A 251 1.00 18.29 1.03
CA THR A 251 1.08 17.62 2.33
C THR A 251 2.32 16.74 2.39
N TRP A 252 3.08 16.85 3.48
CA TRP A 252 4.23 16.02 3.76
C TRP A 252 3.85 14.86 4.69
N HIS A 253 4.36 13.68 4.38
CA HIS A 253 4.37 12.53 5.29
C HIS A 253 5.81 12.24 5.73
N GLU A 254 5.96 11.94 7.02
CA GLU A 254 7.26 11.70 7.67
C GLU A 254 8.07 10.59 6.98
N ASP A 255 7.39 9.54 6.49
CA ASP A 255 8.02 8.46 5.74
C ASP A 255 7.00 7.68 4.91
N TRP A 256 7.51 6.67 4.20
CA TRP A 256 6.71 5.75 3.39
C TRP A 256 5.59 5.04 4.17
N ILE A 257 5.81 4.60 5.42
CA ILE A 257 4.79 3.85 6.17
C ILE A 257 3.67 4.79 6.65
N ALA A 258 4.02 5.99 7.11
CA ALA A 258 3.06 7.02 7.47
C ALA A 258 2.17 7.38 6.26
N TYR A 259 2.78 7.50 5.08
CA TYR A 259 2.03 7.66 3.83
C TYR A 259 1.11 6.48 3.55
N GLN A 260 1.58 5.24 3.62
CA GLN A 260 0.74 4.04 3.40
C GLN A 260 -0.42 3.96 4.40
N GLN A 261 -0.22 4.35 5.66
CA GLN A 261 -1.27 4.42 6.65
C GLN A 261 -2.31 5.49 6.29
N HIS A 262 -1.88 6.70 5.95
CA HIS A 262 -2.77 7.77 5.52
C HIS A 262 -3.59 7.35 4.29
N GLN A 263 -2.96 6.70 3.31
CA GLN A 263 -3.63 6.19 2.11
C GLN A 263 -4.68 5.12 2.40
N TRP A 264 -4.43 4.28 3.40
CA TRP A 264 -5.43 3.33 3.87
C TRP A 264 -6.61 4.02 4.53
N GLU A 265 -6.35 5.01 5.39
CA GLU A 265 -7.39 5.78 6.09
C GLU A 265 -8.26 6.60 5.12
N ASP A 266 -7.64 7.29 4.15
CA ASP A 266 -8.33 8.05 3.10
C ASP A 266 -9.21 7.14 2.23
N PHE A 267 -8.71 5.94 1.89
CA PHE A 267 -9.51 4.94 1.19
C PHE A 267 -10.74 4.52 2.00
N LEU A 268 -10.62 4.33 3.32
CA LEU A 268 -11.74 3.96 4.18
C LEU A 268 -12.78 5.09 4.30
N ASP A 269 -12.34 6.34 4.40
CA ASP A 269 -13.23 7.49 4.44
C ASP A 269 -14.00 7.63 3.11
N THR A 270 -13.28 7.55 1.99
CA THR A 270 -13.87 7.58 0.65
C THR A 270 -14.91 6.47 0.47
N ALA A 271 -14.58 5.23 0.83
CA ALA A 271 -15.53 4.11 0.76
C ALA A 271 -16.77 4.34 1.64
N SER A 272 -16.62 4.95 2.80
CA SER A 272 -17.74 5.26 3.69
C SER A 272 -18.67 6.31 3.09
N ARG A 273 -18.13 7.33 2.43
CA ARG A 273 -18.92 8.35 1.72
C ARG A 273 -19.71 7.74 0.56
N TYR A 274 -19.12 6.82 -0.20
CA TYR A 274 -19.82 6.10 -1.27
C TYR A 274 -20.98 5.25 -0.75
N GLU A 275 -20.78 4.51 0.34
CA GLU A 275 -21.85 3.70 0.96
C GLU A 275 -23.03 4.57 1.42
N ILE A 276 -22.76 5.72 2.05
CA ILE A 276 -23.80 6.67 2.45
C ILE A 276 -24.56 7.21 1.24
N ARG A 277 -23.86 7.53 0.15
CA ARG A 277 -24.47 8.02 -1.09
C ARG A 277 -25.37 6.95 -1.73
N GLU A 278 -24.89 5.72 -1.84
CA GLU A 278 -25.63 4.60 -2.42
C GLU A 278 -26.92 4.30 -1.61
N LEU A 279 -26.85 4.34 -0.28
CA LEU A 279 -28.03 4.20 0.58
C LEU A 279 -29.04 5.33 0.41
N ARG A 280 -28.58 6.57 0.17
CA ARG A 280 -29.46 7.70 -0.14
C ARG A 280 -30.16 7.52 -1.48
N GLU A 281 -29.42 7.11 -2.50
CA GLU A 281 -29.93 6.92 -3.87
C GLU A 281 -30.95 5.76 -3.95
N ARG A 282 -30.79 4.72 -3.14
CA ARG A 282 -31.76 3.61 -3.03
C ARG A 282 -33.08 3.98 -2.34
N GLY A 283 -33.22 5.21 -1.84
CA GLY A 283 -34.46 5.67 -1.21
C GLY A 283 -34.75 5.08 0.17
N GLU A 284 -33.82 4.29 0.74
CA GLU A 284 -33.93 3.68 2.07
C GLU A 284 -33.84 4.72 3.21
N GLY A 285 -33.50 5.98 2.89
CA GLY A 285 -33.40 7.10 3.83
C GLY A 285 -34.67 7.95 4.06
N ARG A 286 -35.80 7.66 3.40
CA ARG A 286 -36.95 8.60 3.37
C ARG A 286 -37.78 8.75 4.64
N ASN A 287 -37.51 8.04 5.74
CA ASN A 287 -38.35 8.10 6.96
C ASN A 287 -37.70 8.67 8.23
N ARG A 288 -36.54 9.33 8.17
CA ARG A 288 -36.07 10.14 9.33
C ARG A 288 -35.62 11.51 8.85
N GLY A 289 -36.43 12.52 9.17
CA GLY A 289 -36.24 13.92 8.80
C GLY A 289 -34.96 14.52 9.36
N VAL A 290 -33.83 14.22 8.74
CA VAL A 290 -32.58 14.95 8.92
C VAL A 290 -32.42 15.85 7.70
N LYS A 291 -32.85 17.11 7.83
CA LYS A 291 -32.57 18.15 6.85
C LYS A 291 -31.09 18.50 6.94
N TYR A 292 -30.30 18.05 5.96
CA TYR A 292 -29.05 18.70 5.59
C TYR A 292 -29.24 19.26 4.19
N SER A 293 -29.38 20.59 4.13
CA SER A 293 -29.35 21.36 2.89
C SER A 293 -27.91 21.47 2.38
N ASP A 294 -27.79 21.36 1.07
CA ASP A 294 -26.67 21.75 0.20
C ASP A 294 -25.34 21.00 0.30
N MET A 295 -25.16 20.07 -0.66
CA MET A 295 -23.94 20.02 -1.47
C MET A 295 -24.33 19.54 -2.88
N GLY A 296 -24.59 20.52 -3.76
CA GLY A 296 -24.76 20.27 -5.18
C GLY A 296 -23.40 20.06 -5.86
N LEU A 297 -23.18 18.85 -6.37
CA LEU A 297 -22.25 18.61 -7.48
C LEU A 297 -22.93 17.65 -8.45
N SER A 298 -23.42 18.20 -9.56
CA SER A 298 -23.83 17.45 -10.75
C SER A 298 -22.59 17.22 -11.59
N ILE A 299 -22.16 15.97 -11.71
CA ILE A 299 -21.18 15.56 -12.72
C ILE A 299 -21.95 14.82 -13.80
N ASN A 300 -22.24 15.52 -14.90
CA ASN A 300 -22.61 14.88 -16.15
C ASN A 300 -21.31 14.49 -16.86
N ALA A 301 -20.99 13.19 -16.87
CA ALA A 301 -19.92 12.66 -17.70
C ALA A 301 -20.34 12.73 -19.17
N VAL A 302 -19.62 13.52 -19.95
CA VAL A 302 -19.70 13.52 -21.42
C VAL A 302 -18.72 12.45 -21.90
N GLU A 303 -19.22 11.46 -22.66
CA GLU A 303 -18.37 10.51 -23.35
C GLU A 303 -17.56 11.23 -24.44
N ILE A 304 -16.22 11.19 -24.32
CA ILE A 304 -15.31 11.53 -25.40
C ILE A 304 -14.72 10.23 -25.93
N ASN A 305 -14.96 9.99 -27.20
CA ASN A 305 -14.47 8.86 -27.98
C ASN A 305 -12.93 8.94 -28.09
N LEU A 306 -12.19 8.10 -27.36
CA LEU A 306 -10.73 8.07 -27.38
C LEU A 306 -10.21 7.16 -28.50
N GLY A 307 -10.38 7.63 -29.74
CA GLY A 307 -9.59 7.18 -30.88
C GLY A 307 -8.34 8.06 -31.03
N GLY A 308 -7.31 7.76 -30.24
CA GLY A 308 -6.02 8.48 -30.23
C GLY A 308 -5.58 8.80 -28.80
N GLN A 309 -4.39 8.36 -28.39
CA GLN A 309 -3.82 8.70 -27.09
C GLN A 309 -3.66 10.23 -26.97
N PRO A 310 -4.36 10.92 -26.06
CA PRO A 310 -4.11 12.33 -25.81
C PRO A 310 -2.95 12.47 -24.81
N GLY A 311 -2.03 13.37 -25.14
CA GLY A 311 -0.79 13.71 -24.45
C GLY A 311 -0.86 13.75 -22.92
N TRP A 312 -0.28 12.71 -22.30
CA TRP A 312 0.24 12.72 -20.94
C TRP A 312 1.77 12.85 -20.93
N ASP A 313 2.34 13.44 -21.99
CA ASP A 313 3.75 13.78 -22.09
C ASP A 313 4.04 14.96 -21.16
N LEU A 314 4.05 14.69 -19.85
CA LEU A 314 4.73 15.59 -18.96
C LEU A 314 6.22 15.54 -19.27
N PRO A 315 6.92 16.68 -19.14
CA PRO A 315 8.36 16.70 -19.07
C PRO A 315 8.80 16.18 -17.69
N CYS A 316 8.56 14.91 -17.41
CA CYS A 316 9.32 14.22 -16.39
C CYS A 316 10.70 14.00 -17.00
N ALA A 317 11.60 14.98 -16.83
CA ALA A 317 12.96 14.75 -17.27
C ALA A 317 13.52 13.62 -16.38
N PRO A 318 14.06 12.56 -16.99
CA PRO A 318 14.71 11.52 -16.22
C PRO A 318 15.85 12.16 -15.44
N TRP A 319 16.10 11.69 -14.21
CA TRP A 319 17.15 12.19 -13.31
C TRP A 319 18.59 12.04 -13.85
N ILE A 320 18.78 11.74 -15.14
CA ILE A 320 20.07 11.40 -15.76
C ILE A 320 21.15 12.39 -15.30
N ARG A 321 22.16 11.82 -14.62
CA ARG A 321 23.26 12.49 -13.94
C ARG A 321 23.80 13.73 -14.67
N ARG A 322 23.76 14.87 -13.96
CA ARG A 322 24.75 15.97 -13.97
C ARG A 322 25.11 16.63 -15.32
N ASP A 323 24.26 16.60 -16.34
CA ASP A 323 24.34 17.62 -17.39
C ASP A 323 23.29 18.69 -17.10
N GLU A 324 23.63 19.62 -16.21
CA GLU A 324 22.82 20.80 -15.90
C GLU A 324 22.40 21.54 -17.20
N ASP A 325 23.25 21.49 -18.23
CA ASP A 325 23.03 22.10 -19.54
C ASP A 325 21.87 21.51 -20.34
N VAL A 326 21.62 20.19 -20.26
CA VAL A 326 20.55 19.55 -21.05
C VAL A 326 19.19 19.84 -20.42
N PHE A 327 19.12 19.81 -19.10
CA PHE A 327 17.89 20.06 -18.37
C PHE A 327 17.48 21.55 -18.41
N VAL A 328 18.43 22.48 -18.26
CA VAL A 328 18.16 23.93 -18.41
C VAL A 328 17.65 24.25 -19.81
N ARG A 329 18.18 23.61 -20.87
CA ARG A 329 17.68 23.78 -22.24
C ARG A 329 16.26 23.27 -22.43
N PHE A 330 15.93 22.12 -21.83
CA PHE A 330 14.59 21.55 -21.87
C PHE A 330 13.57 22.47 -21.16
N LEU A 331 13.95 23.05 -20.01
CA LEU A 331 13.08 23.92 -19.22
C LEU A 331 12.91 25.32 -19.85
N MET A 332 13.97 25.89 -20.42
CA MET A 332 13.89 27.16 -21.17
C MET A 332 13.01 27.04 -22.42
N ALA A 333 12.89 25.84 -22.99
CA ALA A 333 11.96 25.56 -24.08
C ALA A 333 10.51 25.38 -23.60
N ALA A 334 10.29 24.93 -22.36
CA ALA A 334 8.96 24.71 -21.77
C ALA A 334 8.39 25.96 -21.09
N LEU A 335 9.23 26.91 -20.68
CA LEU A 335 8.87 28.19 -20.07
C LEU A 335 8.86 29.37 -21.08
N GLY A 336 9.02 29.08 -22.38
CA GLY A 336 9.06 30.04 -23.48
C GLY A 336 7.68 30.42 -24.01
#